data_AF-A0A8J1LPD9-F1
#
_entry.id   AF-A0A8J1LPD9-F1
#
_cell.length_a   1.000
_cell.length_b   1.000
_cell.length_c   1.000
_cell.angle_alpha   90.00
_cell.angle_beta   90.00
_cell.angle_gamma   90.00
#
_symmetry.space_group_name_H-M   'P 1'
#
loop_
_entity.id
_entity.type
_entity.pdbx_description
1 polymer ?
#
loop_
_entity_poly.entity_id
_entity_poly.type
_entity_poly.pdbx_seq_one_letter_code
_entity_poly.pdbx_strand_id
1 'polypeptide(L)'
;MVLIKEFRVLLPVSVEEYQVGQLFSVAEASKDNTGGGEGIEVLKNEPYEKNGEKGQYTHKIYHLQSKVPSFVKMLAPEGSLVFHEKAWNAYPYCRTIVTNEYMKDDFFVKIETWHKPDFGEQENVHGLDCDTWKEVEVVPIDIADRSQINEGDYKANEDPAIYRSEKTGRGPLKQDWKQEKRLFTNFHRQLFCSLDRWVELNMEDIRRMEDETQKELDEMRQKGTVRGMSAKDE
;
A
#
# COMPACT_ATOMS: atom_id res chain seq x y z
N MET A 1 -23.39 6.83 -4.43
CA MET A 1 -22.44 7.45 -5.38
C MET A 1 -21.06 6.95 -5.01
N VAL A 2 -20.30 6.42 -5.97
CA VAL A 2 -18.96 5.87 -5.72
C VAL A 2 -17.94 6.91 -6.21
N LEU A 3 -16.94 7.22 -5.39
CA LEU A 3 -15.83 8.09 -5.77
C LEU A 3 -14.74 7.25 -6.45
N ILE A 4 -14.31 7.64 -7.64
CA ILE A 4 -13.27 6.94 -8.41
C ILE A 4 -12.12 7.91 -8.67
N LYS A 5 -10.90 7.49 -8.34
CA LYS A 5 -9.66 8.23 -8.60
C LYS A 5 -8.59 7.27 -9.10
N GLU A 6 -7.79 7.72 -10.06
CA GLU A 6 -6.63 6.97 -10.56
C GLU A 6 -5.36 7.63 -10.03
N PHE A 7 -4.57 6.90 -9.22
CA PHE A 7 -3.31 7.40 -8.69
C PHE A 7 -2.14 6.93 -9.56
N ARG A 8 -1.42 7.86 -10.18
CA ARG A 8 -0.25 7.55 -11.01
C ARG A 8 1.03 7.82 -10.22
N VAL A 9 1.79 6.76 -9.94
CA VAL A 9 3.04 6.84 -9.18
C VAL A 9 4.21 6.49 -10.09
N LEU A 10 5.03 7.48 -10.42
CA LEU A 10 6.25 7.27 -11.21
C LEU A 10 7.40 6.90 -10.28
N LEU A 11 8.13 5.83 -10.65
CA LEU A 11 9.18 5.28 -9.81
C LEU A 11 10.46 5.02 -10.62
N PRO A 12 11.64 5.31 -10.05
CA PRO A 12 12.94 5.03 -10.67
C PRO A 12 13.37 3.56 -10.47
N VAL A 13 12.45 2.63 -10.73
CA VAL A 13 12.67 1.16 -10.65
C VAL A 13 11.97 0.49 -11.83
N SER A 14 12.47 -0.65 -12.27
CA SER A 14 11.80 -1.44 -13.31
C SER A 14 10.52 -2.09 -12.78
N VAL A 15 9.67 -2.56 -13.69
CA VAL A 15 8.46 -3.33 -13.35
C VAL A 15 8.85 -4.63 -12.61
N GLU A 16 9.92 -5.29 -13.04
CA GLU A 16 10.43 -6.51 -12.40
C GLU A 16 10.98 -6.24 -11.00
N GLU A 17 11.74 -5.16 -10.82
CA GLU A 17 12.23 -4.74 -9.49
C GLU A 17 11.08 -4.38 -8.55
N TYR A 18 10.07 -3.68 -9.06
CA TYR A 18 8.91 -3.28 -8.27
C TYR A 18 8.14 -4.48 -7.72
N GLN A 19 8.05 -5.59 -8.46
CA GLN A 19 7.40 -6.80 -7.97
C GLN A 19 7.99 -7.28 -6.63
N VAL A 20 9.32 -7.26 -6.50
CA VAL A 20 10.04 -7.63 -5.27
C VAL A 20 9.91 -6.52 -4.22
N GLY A 21 10.20 -5.28 -4.61
CA GLY A 21 10.18 -4.13 -3.72
C GLY A 21 8.83 -3.90 -3.05
N GLN A 22 7.73 -4.04 -3.80
CA GLN A 22 6.38 -3.90 -3.26
C GLN A 22 6.10 -4.92 -2.15
N LEU A 23 6.44 -6.20 -2.37
CA LEU A 23 6.16 -7.25 -1.39
C LEU A 23 7.00 -7.08 -0.12
N PHE A 24 8.28 -6.72 -0.28
CA PHE A 24 9.14 -6.34 0.84
C PHE A 24 8.58 -5.15 1.62
N SER A 25 8.21 -4.07 0.94
CA SER A 25 7.70 -2.86 1.59
C SER A 25 6.34 -3.10 2.25
N VAL A 26 5.49 -3.96 1.70
CA VAL A 26 4.23 -4.37 2.35
C VAL A 26 4.50 -5.11 3.65
N ALA A 27 5.49 -6.00 3.69
CA ALA A 27 5.87 -6.70 4.92
C ALA A 27 6.36 -5.73 6.00
N GLU A 28 7.31 -4.84 5.66
CA GLU A 28 7.84 -3.84 6.60
C GLU A 28 6.76 -2.87 7.07
N ALA A 29 5.96 -2.31 6.16
CA ALA A 29 4.87 -1.40 6.52
C ALA A 29 3.80 -2.08 7.39
N SER A 30 3.56 -3.38 7.20
CA SER A 30 2.66 -4.15 8.06
C SER A 30 3.21 -4.23 9.49
N LYS A 31 4.52 -4.49 9.65
CA LYS A 31 5.18 -4.55 10.97
C LYS A 31 5.15 -3.19 11.67
N ASP A 32 5.44 -2.11 10.94
CA ASP A 32 5.42 -0.74 11.46
C ASP A 32 4.04 -0.31 11.97
N ASN A 33 2.97 -0.95 11.46
CA ASN A 33 1.59 -0.63 11.81
C ASN A 33 0.92 -1.68 12.70
N THR A 34 1.65 -2.65 13.25
CA THR A 34 1.08 -3.74 14.05
C THR A 34 1.60 -3.75 15.49
N GLY A 35 0.68 -3.84 16.45
CA GLY A 35 1.00 -3.86 17.86
C GLY A 35 -0.19 -3.52 18.77
N GLY A 36 -0.20 -4.05 19.99
CA GLY A 36 -1.18 -3.66 21.02
C GLY A 36 -2.63 -3.99 20.68
N GLY A 37 -2.86 -5.12 20.02
CA GLY A 37 -4.18 -5.56 19.55
C GLY A 37 -4.61 -4.99 18.20
N GLU A 38 -3.82 -4.08 17.63
CA GLU A 38 -4.15 -3.38 16.37
C GLU A 38 -3.14 -3.70 15.25
N GLY A 39 -3.52 -3.37 14.01
CA GLY A 39 -2.70 -3.57 12.82
C GLY A 39 -3.16 -4.72 11.94
N ILE A 40 -2.19 -5.41 11.34
CA ILE A 40 -2.41 -6.35 10.25
C ILE A 40 -2.36 -7.79 10.76
N GLU A 41 -3.36 -8.57 10.41
CA GLU A 41 -3.39 -10.03 10.58
C GLU A 41 -3.50 -10.69 9.21
N VAL A 42 -2.63 -11.65 8.91
CA VAL A 42 -2.66 -12.39 7.65
C VAL A 42 -3.35 -13.73 7.88
N LEU A 43 -4.53 -13.92 7.28
CA LEU A 43 -5.30 -15.17 7.37
C LEU A 43 -4.92 -16.16 6.29
N LYS A 44 -4.65 -15.67 5.08
CA LYS A 44 -4.26 -16.49 3.93
C LYS A 44 -3.20 -15.78 3.11
N ASN A 45 -2.23 -16.55 2.64
CA ASN A 45 -1.26 -16.17 1.63
C ASN A 45 -0.96 -17.43 0.80
N GLU A 46 -1.64 -17.60 -0.33
CA GLU A 46 -1.56 -18.83 -1.13
C GLU A 46 -1.59 -18.54 -2.63
N PRO A 47 -0.91 -19.35 -3.46
CA PRO A 47 -1.05 -19.24 -4.91
C PRO A 47 -2.47 -19.58 -5.34
N TYR A 48 -2.96 -18.92 -6.39
CA TYR A 48 -4.25 -19.24 -7.00
C TYR A 48 -4.15 -19.37 -8.52
N GLU A 49 -5.08 -20.14 -9.08
CA GLU A 49 -5.34 -20.21 -10.51
C GLU A 49 -6.85 -20.14 -10.74
N LYS A 50 -7.33 -19.18 -11.53
CA LYS A 50 -8.74 -19.03 -11.85
C LYS A 50 -8.91 -18.49 -13.26
N ASN A 51 -9.69 -19.18 -14.10
CA ASN A 51 -9.98 -18.75 -15.48
C ASN A 51 -8.71 -18.46 -16.32
N GLY A 52 -7.62 -19.17 -16.07
CA GLY A 52 -6.33 -18.95 -16.75
C GLY A 52 -5.46 -17.83 -16.16
N GLU A 53 -5.98 -17.04 -15.22
CA GLU A 53 -5.20 -16.09 -14.42
C GLU A 53 -4.51 -16.85 -13.27
N LYS A 54 -3.21 -16.60 -13.11
CA LYS A 54 -2.37 -17.17 -12.04
C LYS A 54 -1.77 -16.06 -11.22
N GLY A 55 -1.68 -16.25 -9.91
CA GLY A 55 -1.09 -15.25 -9.05
C GLY A 55 -1.05 -15.67 -7.59
N GLN A 56 -0.92 -14.69 -6.70
CA GLN A 56 -1.01 -14.87 -5.26
C GLN A 56 -2.32 -14.28 -4.74
N TYR A 57 -3.04 -15.06 -3.93
CA TYR A 57 -4.19 -14.61 -3.19
C TYR A 57 -3.80 -14.34 -1.74
N THR A 58 -4.21 -13.19 -1.22
CA THR A 58 -4.07 -12.89 0.20
C THR A 58 -5.41 -12.48 0.81
N HIS A 59 -5.60 -12.88 2.06
CA HIS A 59 -6.70 -12.39 2.89
C HIS A 59 -6.11 -11.88 4.20
N LYS A 60 -6.24 -10.57 4.43
CA LYS A 60 -5.78 -9.90 5.64
C LYS A 60 -6.94 -9.26 6.39
N ILE A 61 -6.77 -9.09 7.69
CA ILE A 61 -7.66 -8.32 8.55
C ILE A 61 -6.89 -7.09 9.06
N TYR A 62 -7.52 -5.93 8.95
CA TYR A 62 -7.03 -4.66 9.50
C TYR A 62 -7.82 -4.31 10.75
N HIS A 63 -7.12 -4.31 11.89
CA HIS A 63 -7.65 -3.96 13.22
C HIS A 63 -7.32 -2.49 13.51
N LEU A 64 -8.29 -1.57 13.38
CA LEU A 64 -8.05 -0.11 13.35
C LEU A 64 -8.63 0.67 14.55
N GLN A 65 -8.74 0.06 15.73
CA GLN A 65 -9.52 0.61 16.86
C GLN A 65 -9.12 2.03 17.31
N SER A 66 -7.84 2.29 17.58
CA SER A 66 -7.33 3.63 17.97
C SER A 66 -6.73 4.42 16.81
N LYS A 67 -6.66 3.80 15.62
CA LYS A 67 -6.07 4.39 14.42
C LYS A 67 -7.03 5.24 13.58
N VAL A 68 -8.33 5.21 13.88
CA VAL A 68 -9.35 6.05 13.21
C VAL A 68 -9.66 7.31 14.02
N PRO A 69 -10.16 8.39 13.38
CA PRO A 69 -10.53 9.61 14.09
C PRO A 69 -11.60 9.37 15.17
N SER A 70 -11.60 10.20 16.21
CA SER A 70 -12.47 10.11 17.37
C SER A 70 -13.96 10.13 17.00
N PHE A 71 -14.35 10.91 15.99
CA PHE A 71 -15.75 10.95 15.53
C PHE A 71 -16.19 9.61 14.92
N VAL A 72 -15.30 8.90 14.22
CA VAL A 72 -15.57 7.56 13.67
C VAL A 72 -15.72 6.58 14.82
N LYS A 73 -14.81 6.63 15.80
CA LYS A 73 -14.86 5.76 16.98
C LYS A 73 -16.12 5.95 17.82
N MET A 74 -16.63 7.17 17.96
CA MET A 74 -17.84 7.48 18.72
C MET A 74 -19.12 6.92 18.07
N LEU A 75 -19.11 6.76 16.75
CA LEU A 75 -20.25 6.26 15.97
C LEU A 75 -20.12 4.76 15.63
N ALA A 76 -18.94 4.18 15.82
CA ALA A 76 -18.57 2.83 15.44
C ALA A 76 -18.99 1.80 16.52
N PRO A 77 -19.98 0.92 16.26
CA PRO A 77 -20.27 -0.20 17.16
C PRO A 77 -19.12 -1.22 17.19
N GLU A 78 -19.10 -2.07 18.22
CA GLU A 78 -18.06 -3.09 18.41
C GLU A 78 -17.93 -3.99 17.17
N GLY A 79 -16.70 -4.18 16.67
CA GLY A 79 -16.41 -4.92 15.43
C GLY A 79 -16.46 -4.10 14.13
N SER A 80 -17.01 -2.87 14.14
CA SER A 80 -17.09 -2.04 12.91
C SER A 80 -15.76 -1.42 12.45
N LEU A 81 -14.69 -1.55 13.25
CA LEU A 81 -13.33 -1.10 12.92
C LEU A 81 -12.40 -2.22 12.47
N VAL A 82 -12.98 -3.36 12.09
CA VAL A 82 -12.29 -4.52 11.52
C VAL A 82 -12.60 -4.56 10.02
N PHE A 83 -11.56 -4.49 9.20
CA PHE A 83 -11.70 -4.49 7.74
C PHE A 83 -11.04 -5.72 7.14
N HIS A 84 -11.71 -6.33 6.17
CA HIS A 84 -11.20 -7.51 5.48
C HIS A 84 -10.64 -7.07 4.14
N GLU A 85 -9.33 -7.20 3.96
CA GLU A 85 -8.66 -7.04 2.68
C GLU A 85 -8.53 -8.40 2.00
N LYS A 86 -9.02 -8.50 0.76
CA LYS A 86 -8.75 -9.63 -0.14
C LYS A 86 -8.06 -9.10 -1.38
N ALA A 87 -6.89 -9.65 -1.70
CA ALA A 87 -6.12 -9.24 -2.86
C ALA A 87 -5.80 -10.43 -3.77
N TRP A 88 -5.92 -10.21 -5.08
CA TRP A 88 -5.56 -11.10 -6.17
C TRP A 88 -4.43 -10.44 -6.95
N ASN A 89 -3.20 -10.82 -6.63
CA ASN A 89 -2.00 -10.29 -7.24
C ASN A 89 -1.56 -11.21 -8.40
N ALA A 90 -1.93 -10.84 -9.62
CA ALA A 90 -1.50 -11.47 -10.88
C ALA A 90 -0.55 -10.51 -11.61
N TYR A 91 0.56 -10.17 -10.94
CA TYR A 91 1.53 -9.18 -11.41
C TYR A 91 1.84 -9.33 -12.91
N PRO A 92 1.73 -8.26 -13.72
CA PRO A 92 1.72 -6.84 -13.34
C PRO A 92 0.34 -6.24 -13.03
N TYR A 93 -0.72 -7.06 -12.97
CA TYR A 93 -2.05 -6.61 -12.53
C TYR A 93 -2.32 -7.04 -11.09
N CYS A 94 -2.95 -6.17 -10.30
CA CYS A 94 -3.40 -6.50 -8.95
C CYS A 94 -4.80 -5.95 -8.72
N ARG A 95 -5.65 -6.75 -8.06
CA ARG A 95 -6.96 -6.32 -7.57
C ARG A 95 -7.04 -6.55 -6.07
N THR A 96 -7.34 -5.51 -5.33
CA THR A 96 -7.59 -5.55 -3.88
C THR A 96 -8.99 -5.03 -3.58
N ILE A 97 -9.70 -5.74 -2.72
CA ILE A 97 -11.04 -5.37 -2.24
C ILE A 97 -10.99 -5.36 -0.72
N VAL A 98 -11.33 -4.22 -0.13
CA VAL A 98 -11.48 -4.04 1.31
C VAL A 98 -12.96 -3.91 1.64
N THR A 99 -13.47 -4.76 2.53
CA THR A 99 -14.86 -4.75 2.99
C THR A 99 -14.95 -4.64 4.50
N ASN A 100 -16.15 -4.37 5.01
CA ASN A 100 -16.44 -4.28 6.43
C ASN A 100 -17.71 -5.06 6.74
N GLU A 101 -17.65 -5.99 7.70
CA GLU A 101 -18.79 -6.89 7.97
C GLU A 101 -20.03 -6.14 8.49
N TYR A 102 -19.82 -5.06 9.23
CA TYR A 102 -20.91 -4.25 9.79
C TYR A 102 -21.64 -3.45 8.70
N MET A 103 -20.89 -2.77 7.83
CA MET A 103 -21.45 -1.95 6.74
C MET A 103 -21.91 -2.75 5.52
N LYS A 104 -21.54 -4.04 5.42
CA LYS A 104 -21.93 -4.94 4.31
C LYS A 104 -21.65 -4.29 2.95
N ASP A 105 -22.67 -4.21 2.09
CA ASP A 105 -22.58 -3.69 0.72
C ASP A 105 -22.53 -2.15 0.65
N ASP A 106 -22.77 -1.46 1.76
CA ASP A 106 -22.72 0.01 1.82
C ASP A 106 -21.28 0.54 1.91
N PHE A 107 -20.29 -0.34 2.12
CA PHE A 107 -18.87 0.02 2.16
C PHE A 107 -18.00 -0.94 1.35
N PHE A 108 -17.19 -0.37 0.47
CA PHE A 108 -16.04 -1.05 -0.09
C PHE A 108 -14.95 -0.05 -0.45
N VAL A 109 -13.70 -0.50 -0.42
CA VAL A 109 -12.59 0.15 -1.11
C VAL A 109 -12.06 -0.87 -2.12
N LYS A 110 -12.09 -0.50 -3.40
CA LYS A 110 -11.52 -1.32 -4.47
C LYS A 110 -10.30 -0.62 -5.05
N ILE A 111 -9.18 -1.31 -5.06
CA ILE A 111 -7.93 -0.84 -5.64
C ILE A 111 -7.59 -1.82 -6.77
N GLU A 112 -7.60 -1.33 -8.00
CA GLU A 112 -7.13 -2.06 -9.17
C GLU A 112 -5.88 -1.35 -9.66
N THR A 113 -4.79 -2.11 -9.87
CA THR A 113 -3.48 -1.53 -10.19
C THR A 113 -2.90 -2.22 -11.41
N TRP A 114 -2.41 -1.42 -12.36
CA TRP A 114 -1.56 -1.85 -13.45
C TRP A 114 -0.15 -1.29 -13.25
N HIS A 115 0.85 -2.17 -13.35
CA HIS A 115 2.25 -1.77 -13.40
C HIS A 115 2.70 -1.76 -14.86
N LYS A 116 3.14 -0.60 -15.36
CA LYS A 116 3.48 -0.39 -16.78
C LYS A 116 4.91 0.16 -16.90
N PRO A 117 5.68 -0.27 -17.91
CA PRO A 117 7.04 0.23 -18.14
C PRO A 117 7.00 1.53 -18.96
N ASP A 118 6.31 2.56 -18.45
CA ASP A 118 6.18 3.87 -19.08
C ASP A 118 6.24 5.02 -18.05
N PHE A 119 5.97 6.24 -18.50
CA PHE A 119 5.97 7.44 -17.67
C PHE A 119 4.55 7.90 -17.27
N GLY A 120 3.58 6.98 -17.19
CA GLY A 120 2.21 7.28 -16.73
C GLY A 120 1.36 8.05 -17.74
N GLU A 121 1.69 7.96 -19.03
CA GLU A 121 1.02 8.69 -20.11
C GLU A 121 -0.22 7.96 -20.67
N GLN A 122 -0.38 6.67 -20.36
CA GLN A 122 -1.52 5.89 -20.85
C GLN A 122 -2.82 6.32 -20.14
N GLU A 123 -3.81 6.71 -20.93
CA GLU A 123 -5.15 7.00 -20.45
C GLU A 123 -6.01 5.73 -20.38
N ASN A 124 -6.86 5.64 -19.36
CA ASN A 124 -7.83 4.55 -19.17
C ASN A 124 -7.25 3.13 -19.30
N VAL A 125 -6.10 2.88 -18.64
CA VAL A 125 -5.43 1.56 -18.66
C VAL A 125 -6.28 0.42 -18.12
N HIS A 126 -7.32 0.75 -17.35
CA HIS A 126 -8.28 -0.19 -16.78
C HIS A 126 -9.44 -0.55 -17.73
N GLY A 127 -9.55 0.11 -18.89
CA GLY A 127 -10.59 -0.17 -19.87
C GLY A 127 -12.01 0.12 -19.37
N LEU A 128 -12.16 1.17 -18.57
CA LEU A 128 -13.46 1.65 -18.09
C LEU A 128 -14.29 2.17 -19.27
N ASP A 129 -15.62 2.09 -19.16
CA ASP A 129 -16.52 2.69 -20.14
C ASP A 129 -16.39 4.22 -20.14
N CYS A 130 -16.81 4.85 -21.23
CA CYS A 130 -16.64 6.28 -21.44
C CYS A 130 -17.33 7.16 -20.40
N ASP A 131 -18.44 6.71 -19.81
CA ASP A 131 -19.17 7.52 -18.85
C ASP A 131 -18.53 7.42 -17.46
N THR A 132 -18.09 6.23 -17.05
CA THR A 132 -17.29 6.06 -15.84
C THR A 132 -15.96 6.82 -15.92
N TRP A 133 -15.23 6.72 -17.05
CA TRP A 133 -13.91 7.36 -17.20
C TRP A 133 -13.95 8.89 -17.07
N LYS A 134 -15.02 9.54 -17.54
CA LYS A 134 -15.18 11.01 -17.42
C LYS A 134 -15.24 11.50 -15.97
N GLU A 135 -15.69 10.66 -15.05
CA GLU A 135 -15.80 10.96 -13.62
C GLU A 135 -14.50 10.63 -12.85
N VAL A 136 -13.52 10.01 -13.50
CA VAL A 136 -12.24 9.64 -12.88
C VAL A 136 -11.33 10.86 -12.78
N GLU A 137 -10.97 11.22 -11.56
CA GLU A 137 -9.88 12.17 -11.31
C GLU A 137 -8.53 11.44 -11.34
N VAL A 138 -7.68 11.81 -12.30
CA VAL A 138 -6.29 11.35 -12.35
C VAL A 138 -5.46 12.19 -11.40
N VAL A 139 -4.88 11.55 -10.40
CA VAL A 139 -4.06 12.18 -9.35
C VAL A 139 -2.64 11.66 -9.47
N PRO A 140 -1.69 12.48 -9.91
CA PRO A 140 -0.32 12.03 -10.00
C PRO A 140 0.31 12.15 -8.57
N ILE A 141 1.17 11.22 -8.16
CA ILE A 141 2.00 11.26 -6.93
C ILE A 141 3.51 11.38 -7.22
N ASP A 142 4.16 12.44 -6.71
CA ASP A 142 5.62 12.65 -6.79
C ASP A 142 6.28 12.29 -5.44
N ILE A 143 7.03 11.18 -5.42
CA ILE A 143 7.69 10.71 -4.20
C ILE A 143 8.84 11.62 -3.74
N ALA A 144 9.34 12.53 -4.59
CA ALA A 144 10.39 13.50 -4.23
C ALA A 144 9.80 14.84 -3.74
N ASP A 145 8.50 15.09 -3.93
CA ASP A 145 7.86 16.34 -3.54
C ASP A 145 7.51 16.36 -2.05
N ARG A 146 8.28 17.14 -1.28
CA ARG A 146 8.10 17.31 0.16
C ARG A 146 6.74 17.93 0.51
N SER A 147 6.13 18.70 -0.40
CA SER A 147 4.84 19.35 -0.16
C SER A 147 3.66 18.36 -0.14
N GLN A 148 3.83 17.15 -0.70
CA GLN A 148 2.83 16.09 -0.67
C GLN A 148 2.83 15.30 0.65
N ILE A 149 3.75 15.63 1.56
CA ILE A 149 3.93 14.96 2.86
C ILE A 149 3.56 15.91 3.99
N ASN A 150 2.67 15.46 4.87
CA ASN A 150 2.35 16.18 6.09
C ASN A 150 3.56 16.21 7.04
N GLU A 151 3.73 17.31 7.78
CA GLU A 151 4.86 17.45 8.73
C GLU A 151 4.98 16.29 9.72
N GLY A 152 3.85 15.79 10.23
CA GLY A 152 3.84 14.68 11.20
C GLY A 152 4.18 13.31 10.61
N ASP A 153 4.11 13.14 9.29
CA ASP A 153 4.47 11.89 8.62
C ASP A 153 5.88 11.92 8.03
N TYR A 154 6.53 13.09 7.98
CA TYR A 154 7.85 13.22 7.41
C TYR A 154 8.92 12.53 8.27
N LYS A 155 9.71 11.68 7.62
CA LYS A 155 10.90 11.07 8.21
C LYS A 155 12.06 11.23 7.23
N ALA A 156 13.18 11.76 7.70
CA ALA A 156 14.34 12.03 6.86
C ALA A 156 14.95 10.75 6.25
N ASN A 157 14.92 9.63 6.97
CA ASN A 157 15.38 8.34 6.46
C ASN A 157 14.45 7.69 5.42
N GLU A 158 13.28 8.29 5.19
CA GLU A 158 12.29 7.89 4.17
C GLU A 158 12.08 9.03 3.16
N ASP A 159 13.13 9.84 2.93
CA ASP A 159 13.10 10.94 1.96
C ASP A 159 13.92 10.67 0.69
N PRO A 160 13.25 10.34 -0.44
CA PRO A 160 13.90 10.14 -1.73
C PRO A 160 14.71 11.34 -2.23
N ALA A 161 14.37 12.56 -1.78
CA ALA A 161 15.07 13.78 -2.17
C ALA A 161 16.47 13.90 -1.54
N ILE A 162 16.79 13.08 -0.53
CA ILE A 162 18.11 13.04 0.12
C ILE A 162 18.71 11.63 0.16
N TYR A 163 17.92 10.59 -0.09
CA TYR A 163 18.40 9.21 -0.16
C TYR A 163 19.20 8.94 -1.44
N ARG A 164 20.33 8.25 -1.31
CA ARG A 164 21.09 7.67 -2.41
C ARG A 164 21.38 6.22 -2.09
N SER A 165 21.00 5.33 -3.01
CA SER A 165 21.30 3.90 -2.91
C SER A 165 22.79 3.64 -3.09
N GLU A 166 23.38 2.90 -2.16
CA GLU A 166 24.79 2.48 -2.24
C GLU A 166 24.99 1.36 -3.27
N LYS A 167 24.02 0.46 -3.42
CA LYS A 167 24.12 -0.70 -4.33
C LYS A 167 23.89 -0.33 -5.79
N THR A 168 23.01 0.64 -6.06
CA THR A 168 22.58 0.99 -7.43
C THR A 168 23.03 2.38 -7.87
N GLY A 169 23.42 3.25 -6.94
CA GLY A 169 23.75 4.65 -7.20
C GLY A 169 22.54 5.56 -7.46
N ARG A 170 21.29 5.03 -7.48
CA ARG A 170 20.07 5.79 -7.73
C ARG A 170 19.78 6.78 -6.60
N GLY A 171 19.14 7.90 -6.94
CA GLY A 171 18.89 9.02 -6.02
C GLY A 171 20.11 9.95 -5.84
N PRO A 172 19.97 11.06 -5.11
CA PRO A 172 18.72 11.64 -4.64
C PRO A 172 17.84 12.09 -5.80
N LEU A 173 16.54 11.97 -5.62
CA LEU A 173 15.55 12.40 -6.61
C LEU A 173 15.37 13.92 -6.56
N LYS A 174 15.19 14.52 -7.72
CA LYS A 174 14.83 15.94 -7.83
C LYS A 174 13.32 16.04 -8.01
N GLN A 175 12.75 17.12 -7.50
CA GLN A 175 11.34 17.45 -7.71
C GLN A 175 11.15 17.87 -9.16
N ASP A 176 10.14 17.32 -9.83
CA ASP A 176 9.76 17.84 -11.15
C ASP A 176 8.25 18.00 -11.36
N TRP A 177 7.40 17.82 -10.34
CA TRP A 177 5.96 18.09 -10.44
C TRP A 177 5.24 18.09 -9.07
N LYS A 178 3.99 18.57 -9.01
CA LYS A 178 3.21 18.75 -7.76
C LYS A 178 1.82 18.13 -7.84
N GLN A 179 1.36 17.40 -6.80
CA GLN A 179 -0.02 17.33 -6.24
C GLN A 179 -0.23 16.19 -5.20
N GLU A 180 -1.15 16.39 -4.23
CA GLU A 180 -1.33 15.59 -2.99
C GLU A 180 -1.77 14.10 -3.11
N LYS A 181 -1.28 13.27 -2.16
CA LYS A 181 -2.07 12.51 -1.14
C LYS A 181 -1.19 11.65 -0.21
N ARG A 182 -1.74 11.15 0.89
CA ARG A 182 -1.00 10.66 2.08
C ARG A 182 -0.52 9.20 2.05
N LEU A 183 -1.37 8.24 1.66
CA LEU A 183 -1.08 6.81 1.88
C LEU A 183 -0.08 6.23 0.87
N PHE A 184 -0.37 6.40 -0.42
CA PHE A 184 0.50 5.89 -1.47
C PHE A 184 1.85 6.61 -1.48
N THR A 185 1.91 7.89 -1.11
CA THR A 185 3.17 8.65 -1.12
C THR A 185 4.14 8.16 -0.07
N ASN A 186 3.70 7.93 1.18
CA ASN A 186 4.57 7.39 2.23
C ASN A 186 5.09 5.98 1.87
N PHE A 187 4.20 5.10 1.40
CA PHE A 187 4.57 3.74 0.99
C PHE A 187 5.65 3.73 -0.10
N HIS A 188 5.48 4.52 -1.16
CA HIS A 188 6.43 4.50 -2.28
C HIS A 188 7.74 5.23 -1.97
N ARG A 189 7.71 6.24 -1.07
CA ARG A 189 8.93 6.86 -0.52
C ARG A 189 9.75 5.84 0.28
N GLN A 190 9.10 5.10 1.18
CA GLN A 190 9.72 4.01 1.93
C GLN A 190 10.27 2.92 1.01
N LEU A 191 9.51 2.52 -0.03
CA LEU A 191 9.96 1.54 -1.03
C LEU A 191 11.26 1.99 -1.69
N PHE A 192 11.34 3.24 -2.15
CA PHE A 192 12.56 3.75 -2.78
C PHE A 192 13.72 3.90 -1.78
N CYS A 193 13.48 4.44 -0.59
CA CYS A 193 14.52 4.62 0.44
C CYS A 193 15.01 3.30 1.07
N SER A 194 14.30 2.20 0.83
CA SER A 194 14.71 0.85 1.24
C SER A 194 15.31 0.03 0.10
N LEU A 195 15.60 0.64 -1.06
CA LEU A 195 16.11 -0.05 -2.26
C LEU A 195 17.27 -1.00 -1.96
N ASP A 196 18.27 -0.54 -1.20
CA ASP A 196 19.43 -1.38 -0.86
C ASP A 196 19.09 -2.63 -0.03
N ARG A 197 17.94 -2.66 0.64
CA ARG A 197 17.47 -3.80 1.45
C ARG A 197 16.78 -4.87 0.62
N TRP A 198 16.23 -4.53 -0.55
CA TRP A 198 15.39 -5.46 -1.33
C TRP A 198 15.82 -5.67 -2.78
N VAL A 199 16.64 -4.80 -3.37
CA VAL A 199 16.98 -4.86 -4.81
C VAL A 199 17.70 -6.13 -5.26
N GLU A 200 18.35 -6.83 -4.33
CA GLU A 200 19.06 -8.09 -4.58
C GLU A 200 18.26 -9.33 -4.14
N LEU A 201 17.06 -9.15 -3.59
CA LEU A 201 16.19 -10.26 -3.19
C LEU A 201 15.54 -10.88 -4.43
N ASN A 202 15.33 -12.20 -4.38
CA ASN A 202 14.50 -12.90 -5.35
C ASN A 202 13.13 -13.25 -4.75
N MET A 203 12.24 -13.80 -5.58
CA MET A 203 10.88 -14.17 -5.14
C MET A 203 10.86 -15.26 -4.06
N GLU A 204 11.84 -16.16 -4.01
CA GLU A 204 11.94 -17.18 -2.96
C GLU A 204 12.29 -16.54 -1.60
N ASP A 205 13.20 -15.58 -1.59
CA ASP A 205 13.51 -14.79 -0.39
C ASP A 205 12.26 -14.06 0.11
N ILE A 206 11.48 -13.47 -0.80
CA ILE A 206 10.22 -12.78 -0.46
C ILE A 206 9.21 -13.75 0.16
N ARG A 207 9.03 -14.96 -0.39
CA ARG A 207 8.10 -15.94 0.20
C ARG A 207 8.51 -16.34 1.61
N ARG A 208 9.80 -16.58 1.84
CA ARG A 208 10.33 -16.86 3.18
C ARG A 208 10.05 -15.69 4.14
N MET A 209 10.26 -14.46 3.68
CA MET A 209 9.98 -13.26 4.48
C MET A 209 8.50 -13.06 4.78
N GLU A 210 7.60 -13.38 3.84
CA GLU A 210 6.15 -13.32 4.07
C GLU A 210 5.71 -14.30 5.16
N ASP A 211 6.24 -15.53 5.14
CA ASP A 211 5.95 -16.57 6.14
C ASP A 211 6.47 -16.19 7.54
N GLU A 212 7.66 -15.60 7.61
CA GLU A 212 8.22 -15.06 8.85
C GLU A 212 7.40 -13.86 9.35
N THR A 213 7.05 -12.95 8.44
CA THR A 213 6.28 -11.74 8.76
C THR A 213 4.91 -12.09 9.31
N GLN A 214 4.22 -13.11 8.76
CA GLN A 214 2.92 -13.54 9.29
C GLN A 214 3.01 -13.89 10.78
N LYS A 215 4.03 -14.66 11.18
CA LYS A 215 4.23 -15.06 12.58
C LYS A 215 4.60 -13.87 13.46
N GLU A 216 5.50 -13.01 12.98
CA GLU A 216 5.90 -11.80 13.70
C GLU A 216 4.72 -10.86 13.93
N LEU A 217 3.85 -10.65 12.93
CA LEU A 217 2.69 -9.77 13.06
C LEU A 217 1.73 -10.26 14.15
N ASP A 218 1.48 -11.57 14.23
CA ASP A 218 0.63 -12.14 15.28
C ASP A 218 1.24 -11.94 16.67
N GLU A 219 2.54 -12.16 16.83
CA GLU A 219 3.24 -11.92 18.10
C GLU A 219 3.25 -10.43 18.48
N MET A 220 3.56 -9.55 17.52
CA MET A 220 3.56 -8.10 17.72
C MET A 220 2.18 -7.61 18.12
N ARG A 221 1.12 -8.07 17.45
CA ARG A 221 -0.26 -7.72 17.76
C ARG A 221 -0.62 -8.14 19.18
N GLN A 222 -0.26 -9.35 19.61
CA GLN A 222 -0.63 -9.88 20.94
C GLN A 222 0.19 -9.30 22.10
N LYS A 223 1.49 -9.05 21.88
CA LYS A 223 2.45 -8.73 22.97
C LYS A 223 3.06 -7.33 22.88
N GLY A 224 2.94 -6.67 21.74
CA GLY A 224 3.52 -5.35 21.49
C GLY A 224 2.64 -4.20 21.99
N THR A 225 3.16 -2.98 21.85
CA THR A 225 2.42 -1.73 22.04
C THR A 225 1.89 -1.19 20.72
N VAL A 226 0.77 -0.46 20.76
CA VAL A 226 0.19 0.25 19.61
C VAL A 226 1.22 1.20 19.00
N ARG A 227 1.31 1.21 17.67
CA ARG A 227 2.32 1.95 16.89
C ARG A 227 1.85 2.23 15.46
N GLY A 228 2.63 3.01 14.72
CA GLY A 228 2.38 3.33 13.32
C GLY A 228 1.48 4.56 13.14
N MET A 229 0.90 4.70 11.96
CA MET A 229 0.09 5.88 11.62
C MET A 229 -1.28 5.85 12.32
N SER A 230 -1.71 7.02 12.79
CA SER A 230 -3.08 7.31 13.18
C SER A 230 -3.69 8.36 12.25
N ALA A 231 -4.99 8.22 11.97
CA ALA A 231 -5.76 9.31 11.40
C ALA A 231 -5.87 10.43 12.44
N LYS A 232 -5.70 11.68 12.01
CA LYS A 232 -5.85 12.83 12.90
C LYS A 232 -7.33 13.20 13.00
N ASP A 233 -7.73 13.69 14.17
CA ASP A 233 -8.91 14.54 14.27
C ASP A 233 -8.54 15.87 13.59
N GLU A 234 -9.26 16.24 12.53
CA GLU A 234 -9.21 17.60 12.00
C GLU A 234 -10.02 18.56 12.88
#